data_AF-A0A235IMT1-F1
#
_entry.id   AF-A0A235IMT1-F1
#
_cell.length_a   1.000
_cell.length_b   1.000
_cell.length_c   1.000
_cell.angle_alpha   90.00
_cell.angle_beta   90.00
_cell.angle_gamma   90.00
#
_symmetry.space_group_name_H-M   'P 1'
#
loop_
_entity.id
_entity.type
_entity.pdbx_description
1 polymer ?
#
loop_
_entity_poly.entity_id
_entity_poly.type
_entity_poly.pdbx_seq_one_letter_code
_entity_poly.pdbx_strand_id
1 'polypeptide(L)'
;MKMSNSNSLVDILTEEVDIIQFEISQRGSIFRQGVMTFLAWVFHKPTTLHAHGSQFHVFYARLAKWMQQLLNWVFCKCQRLIVLSENWKAFYIENLGLKPDRVVVFYNPVKVHDEVPQRSLFELSEKINLLFLGRIRQWKGAFDLSKAFSLLPIEYKTRSSLIMAGDGEIEQAGNLLKTLNLENYIKLPGWIGSDKHDILLT
;
A
#
# COMPACT_ATOMS: atom_id res chain seq x y z
N MET A 1 -12.59 26.74 5.95
CA MET A 1 -11.55 25.74 6.25
C MET A 1 -10.65 25.58 5.02
N LYS A 2 -9.56 26.35 4.95
CA LYS A 2 -8.49 26.21 3.95
C LYS A 2 -7.55 25.09 4.42
N MET A 3 -7.49 24.00 3.66
CA MET A 3 -6.63 22.85 3.92
C MET A 3 -5.49 22.80 2.90
N SER A 4 -4.25 22.62 3.37
CA SER A 4 -3.11 22.41 2.49
C SER A 4 -2.62 20.96 2.56
N ASN A 5 -2.42 20.35 1.39
CA ASN A 5 -1.75 19.07 1.20
C ASN A 5 -0.28 19.25 0.77
N SER A 6 0.23 20.48 0.83
CA SER A 6 1.57 20.81 0.36
C SER A 6 2.58 20.71 1.52
N ASN A 7 3.74 20.10 1.26
CA ASN A 7 4.87 20.10 2.21
C ASN A 7 5.62 21.45 2.19
N SER A 8 4.91 22.56 1.96
CA SER A 8 5.52 23.88 1.86
C SER A 8 5.74 24.49 3.24
N LEU A 9 6.96 24.94 3.49
CA LEU A 9 7.27 25.76 4.67
C LEU A 9 6.48 27.07 4.67
N VAL A 10 6.12 27.59 3.49
CA VAL A 10 5.33 28.82 3.35
C VAL A 10 3.96 28.65 3.99
N ASP A 11 3.33 27.49 3.87
CA ASP A 11 2.00 27.22 4.42
C ASP A 11 2.03 27.13 5.95
N ILE A 12 3.17 26.71 6.52
CA ILE A 12 3.39 26.73 7.98
C ILE A 12 3.57 28.15 8.49
N LEU A 13 4.26 28.99 7.72
CA LEU A 13 4.63 30.35 8.12
C LEU A 13 3.52 31.38 7.86
N THR A 14 2.56 31.09 6.99
CA THR A 14 1.46 32.00 6.64
C THR A 14 0.19 31.69 7.44
N GLU A 15 -0.61 32.72 7.74
CA GLU A 15 -1.88 32.59 8.48
C GLU A 15 -3.04 32.04 7.63
N GLU A 16 -2.84 31.79 6.34
CA GLU A 16 -3.93 31.44 5.44
C GLU A 16 -4.45 30.00 5.56
N VAL A 17 -3.78 29.13 6.31
CA VAL A 17 -4.12 27.70 6.38
C VAL A 17 -4.70 27.35 7.75
N ASP A 18 -5.92 26.80 7.75
CA ASP A 18 -6.64 26.39 8.94
C ASP A 18 -6.16 25.02 9.46
N ILE A 19 -5.71 24.13 8.58
CA ILE A 19 -5.18 22.80 8.91
C ILE A 19 -4.21 22.29 7.85
N ILE A 20 -3.12 21.66 8.30
CA ILE A 20 -2.10 21.07 7.42
C ILE A 20 -2.20 19.55 7.47
N GLN A 21 -2.26 18.90 6.31
CA GLN A 21 -2.25 17.44 6.23
C GLN A 21 -0.91 16.93 5.66
N PHE A 22 -0.22 16.08 6.41
CA PHE A 22 1.02 15.44 5.97
C PHE A 22 0.82 13.97 5.64
N GLU A 23 1.24 13.58 4.44
CA GLU A 23 1.29 12.18 4.02
C GLU A 23 2.59 11.51 4.50
N ILE A 24 2.44 10.51 5.34
CA ILE A 24 3.53 9.74 5.92
C ILE A 24 3.65 8.42 5.18
N SER A 25 4.86 8.16 4.69
CA SER A 25 5.26 6.85 4.21
C SER A 25 6.47 6.35 5.01
N GLN A 26 7.39 5.63 4.40
CA GLN A 26 8.58 5.08 5.08
C GLN A 26 9.87 5.71 4.54
N ARG A 27 11.00 5.46 5.21
CA ARG A 27 12.34 5.97 4.85
C ARG A 27 12.40 7.51 4.92
N GLY A 28 13.12 8.17 4.01
CA GLY A 28 13.34 9.63 4.06
C GLY A 28 12.07 10.48 4.21
N SER A 29 10.92 9.98 3.74
CA SER A 29 9.63 10.65 3.93
C SER A 29 9.30 10.84 5.41
N ILE A 30 9.55 9.84 6.26
CA ILE A 30 9.18 9.90 7.68
C ILE A 30 9.93 11.01 8.43
N PHE A 31 11.21 11.22 8.09
CA PHE A 31 12.06 12.21 8.75
C PHE A 31 11.69 13.61 8.29
N ARG A 32 11.47 13.78 6.98
CA ARG A 32 10.98 15.04 6.43
C ARG A 32 9.64 15.42 7.04
N GLN A 33 8.68 14.49 7.07
CA GLN A 33 7.38 14.76 7.69
C GLN A 33 7.46 14.96 9.20
N GLY A 34 8.40 14.29 9.87
CA GLY A 34 8.70 14.56 11.28
C GLY A 34 9.15 16.02 11.49
N VAL A 35 10.10 16.51 10.68
CA VAL A 35 10.55 17.91 10.74
C VAL A 35 9.38 18.86 10.46
N MET A 36 8.58 18.60 9.44
CA MET A 36 7.43 19.46 9.09
C MET A 36 6.35 19.45 10.19
N THR A 37 6.09 18.31 10.80
CA THR A 37 5.17 18.18 11.94
C THR A 37 5.67 18.97 13.14
N PHE A 38 6.97 18.88 13.44
CA PHE A 38 7.59 19.63 14.51
C PHE A 38 7.50 21.15 14.26
N LEU A 39 7.83 21.61 13.05
CA LEU A 39 7.74 23.02 12.69
C LEU A 39 6.30 23.52 12.80
N ALA A 40 5.33 22.82 12.22
CA ALA A 40 3.93 23.18 12.33
C ALA A 40 3.46 23.28 13.79
N TRP A 41 3.93 22.36 14.66
CA TRP A 41 3.66 22.43 16.10
C TRP A 41 4.28 23.68 16.77
N VAL A 42 5.52 24.04 16.42
CA VAL A 42 6.20 25.26 16.92
C VAL A 42 5.44 26.53 16.52
N PHE A 43 4.86 26.55 15.31
CA PHE A 43 4.05 27.67 14.82
C PHE A 43 2.56 27.57 15.20
N HIS A 44 2.19 26.70 16.14
CA HIS A 44 0.83 26.48 16.61
C HIS A 44 -0.19 26.16 15.50
N LYS A 45 0.27 25.55 14.40
CA LYS A 45 -0.59 25.11 13.30
C LYS A 45 -1.14 23.72 13.60
N PRO A 46 -2.47 23.50 13.49
CA PRO A 46 -3.03 22.17 13.64
C PRO A 46 -2.67 21.29 12.45
N THR A 47 -2.23 20.08 12.75
CA THR A 47 -1.74 19.08 11.79
C THR A 47 -2.51 17.77 11.89
N THR A 48 -2.80 17.20 10.72
CA THR A 48 -3.26 15.83 10.58
C THR A 48 -2.22 15.02 9.82
N LEU A 49 -1.91 13.84 10.31
CA LEU A 49 -0.98 12.91 9.65
C LEU A 49 -1.80 11.83 8.95
N HIS A 50 -1.41 11.40 7.76
CA HIS A 50 -2.05 10.29 7.05
C HIS A 50 -1.02 9.24 6.67
N ALA A 51 -1.11 8.04 7.25
CA ALA A 51 -0.14 6.98 7.08
C ALA A 51 -0.47 6.06 5.89
N HIS A 52 0.42 6.01 4.91
CA HIS A 52 0.31 5.16 3.71
C HIS A 52 1.40 4.05 3.63
N GLY A 53 2.37 4.04 4.54
CA GLY A 53 3.53 3.14 4.47
C GLY A 53 3.21 1.70 4.87
N SER A 54 3.09 0.77 3.91
CA SER A 54 2.81 -0.65 4.18
C SER A 54 3.93 -1.38 4.93
N GLN A 55 5.14 -0.81 4.98
CA GLN A 55 6.31 -1.39 5.66
C GLN A 55 6.83 -0.47 6.77
N PHE A 56 6.02 0.47 7.24
CA PHE A 56 6.41 1.39 8.32
C PHE A 56 6.89 0.63 9.56
N HIS A 57 6.17 -0.41 9.99
CA HIS A 57 6.54 -1.22 11.17
C HIS A 57 7.94 -1.86 11.04
N VAL A 58 8.27 -2.42 9.87
CA VAL A 58 9.61 -2.98 9.59
C VAL A 58 10.68 -1.90 9.63
N PHE A 59 10.39 -0.74 9.03
CA PHE A 59 11.33 0.38 9.05
C PHE A 59 11.55 0.91 10.48
N TYR A 60 10.47 1.15 11.22
CA TYR A 60 10.48 1.65 12.60
C TYR A 60 11.25 0.71 13.53
N ALA A 61 11.02 -0.60 13.42
CA ALA A 61 11.71 -1.60 14.24
C ALA A 61 13.24 -1.64 14.02
N ARG A 62 13.72 -1.17 12.86
CA ARG A 62 15.16 -1.10 12.54
C ARG A 62 15.83 0.19 13.01
N LEU A 63 15.07 1.18 13.47
CA LEU A 63 15.62 2.44 13.97
C LEU A 63 16.28 2.25 15.34
N ALA A 64 17.28 3.07 15.63
CA ALA A 64 17.82 3.17 16.97
C ALA A 64 16.74 3.66 17.96
N LYS A 65 16.81 3.20 19.22
CA LYS A 65 15.80 3.52 20.25
C LYS A 65 15.55 5.02 20.44
N TRP A 66 16.61 5.83 20.37
CA TRP A 66 16.50 7.29 20.49
C TRP A 66 15.75 7.92 19.29
N MET A 67 15.91 7.36 18.09
CA MET A 67 15.17 7.82 16.90
C MET A 67 13.69 7.43 16.98
N GLN A 68 13.40 6.24 17.51
CA GLN A 68 12.01 5.82 17.79
C GLN A 68 11.37 6.80 18.77
N GLN A 69 12.02 7.08 19.90
CA GLN A 69 11.52 8.04 20.89
C GLN A 69 11.30 9.44 20.31
N LEU A 70 12.22 9.92 19.46
CA LEU A 70 12.06 11.21 18.78
C LEU A 70 10.84 11.20 17.85
N LEU A 71 10.68 10.17 17.01
CA LEU A 71 9.52 10.05 16.12
C LEU A 71 8.21 9.96 16.89
N ASN A 72 8.18 9.17 17.96
CA ASN A 72 7.02 9.03 18.85
C ASN A 72 6.62 10.39 19.41
N TRP A 73 7.59 11.13 19.94
CA TRP A 73 7.37 12.44 20.54
C TRP A 73 6.87 13.46 19.51
N VAL A 74 7.46 13.49 18.32
CA VAL A 74 7.05 14.39 17.23
C VAL A 74 5.64 14.04 16.74
N PHE A 75 5.34 12.76 16.51
CA PHE A 75 4.05 12.35 15.96
C PHE A 75 2.92 12.55 16.98
N CYS A 76 3.22 12.48 18.28
CA CYS A 76 2.27 12.86 19.33
C CYS A 76 1.86 14.35 19.30
N LYS A 77 2.54 15.20 18.52
CA LYS A 77 2.17 16.62 18.35
C LYS A 77 1.04 16.84 17.36
N CYS A 78 0.70 15.86 16.54
CA CYS A 78 -0.44 15.98 15.64
C CYS A 78 -1.79 15.93 16.39
N GLN A 79 -2.80 16.55 15.81
CA GLN A 79 -4.17 16.53 16.31
C GLN A 79 -4.84 15.20 15.99
N ARG A 80 -4.62 14.67 14.79
CA ARG A 80 -5.16 13.39 14.32
C ARG A 80 -4.13 12.64 13.48
N LEU A 81 -4.15 11.32 13.59
CA LEU A 81 -3.44 10.39 12.70
C LEU A 81 -4.47 9.51 12.01
N ILE A 82 -4.55 9.62 10.68
CA ILE A 82 -5.38 8.79 9.81
C ILE A 82 -4.57 7.56 9.40
N VAL A 83 -5.18 6.38 9.57
CA VAL A 83 -4.58 5.08 9.22
C VAL A 83 -5.55 4.24 8.40
N LEU A 84 -5.01 3.31 7.60
CA LEU A 84 -5.80 2.56 6.63
C LEU A 84 -6.42 1.26 7.15
N SER A 85 -6.14 0.87 8.41
CA SER A 85 -6.74 -0.33 9.04
C SER A 85 -6.63 -0.30 10.56
N GLU A 86 -7.43 -1.16 11.22
CA GLU A 86 -7.38 -1.35 12.67
C GLU A 86 -6.02 -1.89 13.15
N ASN A 87 -5.38 -2.78 12.37
CA ASN A 87 -4.03 -3.26 12.69
C ASN A 87 -3.02 -2.10 12.71
N TRP A 88 -3.13 -1.16 11.78
CA TRP A 88 -2.28 0.04 11.79
C TRP A 88 -2.61 0.92 12.99
N LYS A 89 -3.88 1.09 13.33
CA LYS A 89 -4.28 1.85 14.53
C LYS A 89 -3.64 1.28 15.79
N ALA A 90 -3.76 -0.03 16.00
CA ALA A 90 -3.13 -0.72 17.12
C ALA A 90 -1.61 -0.49 17.13
N PHE A 91 -0.95 -0.69 15.98
CA PHE A 91 0.49 -0.47 15.86
C PHE A 91 0.91 0.95 16.29
N TYR A 92 0.21 1.98 15.82
CA TYR A 92 0.56 3.38 16.14
C TYR A 92 0.28 3.75 17.60
N ILE A 93 -0.76 3.18 18.21
CA ILE A 93 -1.05 3.38 19.64
C ILE A 93 0.05 2.71 20.49
N GLU A 94 0.32 1.43 20.23
CA GLU A 94 1.25 0.61 21.01
C GLU A 94 2.71 1.05 20.87
N ASN A 95 3.13 1.40 19.65
CA ASN A 95 4.55 1.65 19.37
C ASN A 95 4.92 3.13 19.41
N LEU A 96 4.00 4.03 19.03
CA LEU A 96 4.28 5.47 18.98
C LEU A 96 3.65 6.24 20.14
N GLY A 97 2.81 5.61 20.96
CA GLY A 97 2.21 6.23 22.15
C GLY A 97 1.12 7.26 21.83
N LEU A 98 0.54 7.23 20.63
CA LEU A 98 -0.59 8.09 20.29
C LEU A 98 -1.82 7.68 21.12
N LYS A 99 -2.55 8.68 21.61
CA LYS A 99 -3.80 8.43 22.31
C LYS A 99 -4.83 7.82 21.35
N PRO A 100 -5.63 6.81 21.78
CA PRO A 100 -6.59 6.13 20.92
C PRO A 100 -7.61 7.06 20.24
N ASP A 101 -8.02 8.14 20.91
CA ASP A 101 -8.93 9.15 20.37
C ASP A 101 -8.31 9.95 19.23
N ARG A 102 -6.99 10.01 19.11
CA ARG A 102 -6.30 10.73 18.02
C ARG A 102 -6.07 9.88 16.78
N VAL A 103 -6.21 8.56 16.86
CA VAL A 103 -5.95 7.66 15.73
C VAL A 103 -7.27 7.24 15.09
N VAL A 104 -7.50 7.70 13.86
CA VAL A 104 -8.73 7.49 13.10
C VAL A 104 -8.48 6.47 11.98
N VAL A 105 -9.31 5.44 11.92
CA VAL A 105 -9.27 4.50 10.80
C VAL A 105 -10.10 5.08 9.66
N PHE A 106 -9.47 5.24 8.50
CA PHE A 106 -10.11 5.62 7.26
C PHE A 106 -9.62 4.67 6.17
N TYR A 107 -10.48 3.71 5.81
CA TYR A 107 -10.13 2.71 4.80
C TYR A 107 -9.92 3.39 3.45
N ASN A 108 -8.92 2.92 2.70
CA ASN A 108 -8.60 3.48 1.40
C ASN A 108 -9.82 3.33 0.46
N PRO A 109 -10.33 4.43 -0.13
CA PRO A 109 -11.45 4.34 -1.05
C PRO A 109 -11.02 3.59 -2.32
N VAL A 110 -11.96 2.83 -2.87
CA VAL A 110 -11.83 2.20 -4.19
C VAL A 110 -12.91 2.76 -5.10
N LYS A 111 -12.60 2.92 -6.38
CA LYS A 111 -13.62 3.24 -7.38
C LYS A 111 -14.54 2.03 -7.49
N VAL A 112 -15.81 2.22 -7.13
CA VAL A 112 -16.85 1.22 -7.34
C VAL A 112 -17.41 1.48 -8.74
N HIS A 113 -17.42 0.46 -9.59
CA HIS A 113 -18.08 0.55 -10.89
C HIS A 113 -19.59 0.46 -10.68
N ASP A 114 -20.36 1.26 -11.43
CA ASP A 114 -21.82 1.32 -11.31
C ASP A 114 -22.49 -0.02 -11.69
N GLU A 115 -21.78 -0.83 -12.49
CA GLU A 115 -22.22 -2.14 -12.94
C GLU A 115 -21.25 -3.22 -12.48
N VAL A 116 -21.77 -4.24 -11.80
CA VAL A 116 -21.04 -5.49 -11.54
C VAL A 116 -21.21 -6.37 -12.77
N PRO A 117 -20.13 -6.86 -13.41
CA PRO A 117 -20.24 -7.73 -14.58
C PRO A 117 -21.12 -8.94 -14.27
N GLN A 118 -22.11 -9.20 -15.10
CA GLN A 118 -22.90 -10.44 -15.00
C GLN A 118 -22.00 -11.62 -15.38
N ARG A 119 -21.53 -12.36 -14.38
CA ARG A 119 -20.82 -13.62 -14.59
C ARG A 119 -21.86 -14.70 -14.87
N SER A 120 -22.14 -14.98 -16.13
CA SER A 120 -23.07 -16.04 -16.49
C SER A 120 -22.45 -17.41 -16.11
N LEU A 121 -23.18 -18.23 -15.36
CA LEU A 121 -22.76 -19.60 -15.06
C LEU A 121 -22.76 -20.48 -16.33
N PHE A 122 -23.42 -20.03 -17.40
CA PHE A 122 -23.59 -20.74 -18.65
C PHE A 122 -22.43 -20.54 -19.64
N GLU A 123 -21.54 -19.57 -19.41
CA GLU A 123 -20.33 -19.31 -20.21
C GLU A 123 -19.05 -19.65 -19.42
N LEU A 124 -19.13 -20.59 -18.47
CA LEU A 124 -17.94 -21.10 -17.78
C LEU A 124 -17.04 -21.79 -18.81
N SER A 125 -16.02 -21.08 -19.26
CA SER A 125 -14.85 -21.64 -19.93
C SER A 125 -14.39 -22.90 -19.18
N GLU A 126 -14.07 -23.97 -19.91
CA GLU A 126 -13.50 -25.19 -19.31
C GLU A 126 -12.22 -24.92 -18.49
N LYS A 127 -11.58 -23.77 -18.74
CA LYS A 127 -10.41 -23.26 -18.04
C LYS A 127 -10.74 -22.14 -17.06
N ILE A 128 -10.16 -22.23 -15.87
CA ILE A 128 -10.17 -21.22 -14.82
C ILE A 128 -9.07 -20.18 -15.10
N ASN A 129 -9.45 -18.91 -15.16
CA ASN A 129 -8.50 -17.81 -15.31
C ASN A 129 -8.23 -17.19 -13.94
N LEU A 130 -6.98 -17.27 -13.49
CA LEU A 130 -6.49 -16.64 -12.27
C LEU A 130 -5.76 -15.36 -12.64
N LEU A 131 -5.85 -14.37 -11.76
CA LEU A 131 -5.22 -13.07 -11.97
C LEU A 131 -4.53 -12.61 -10.69
N PHE A 132 -3.28 -12.17 -10.84
CA PHE A 132 -2.55 -11.38 -9.86
C PHE A 132 -2.32 -9.99 -10.44
N LEU A 133 -2.84 -8.97 -9.76
CA LEU A 133 -2.61 -7.56 -10.09
C LEU A 133 -1.84 -6.90 -8.95
N GLY A 134 -0.62 -6.48 -9.23
CA GLY A 134 0.18 -5.73 -8.27
C GLY A 134 1.67 -5.85 -8.54
N ARG A 135 2.45 -5.09 -7.77
CA ARG A 135 3.91 -5.14 -7.85
C ARG A 135 4.44 -6.55 -7.63
N ILE A 136 5.21 -7.05 -8.59
CA ILE A 136 5.88 -8.35 -8.55
C ILE A 136 7.06 -8.26 -7.59
N ARG A 137 6.82 -8.69 -6.34
CA ARG A 137 7.79 -8.73 -5.25
C ARG A 137 7.50 -9.89 -4.30
N GLN A 138 8.53 -10.38 -3.62
CA GLN A 138 8.38 -11.49 -2.65
C GLN A 138 7.33 -11.20 -1.57
N TRP A 139 7.38 -10.05 -0.90
CA TRP A 139 6.44 -9.69 0.18
C TRP A 139 5.00 -9.42 -0.31
N LYS A 140 4.80 -9.33 -1.63
CA LYS A 140 3.47 -9.26 -2.25
C LYS A 140 2.91 -10.66 -2.58
N GLY A 141 3.66 -11.72 -2.28
CA GLY A 141 3.26 -13.10 -2.54
C GLY A 141 3.35 -13.52 -4.00
N ALA A 142 3.92 -12.69 -4.89
CA ALA A 142 3.96 -12.99 -6.33
C ALA A 142 4.71 -14.30 -6.62
N PHE A 143 5.90 -14.47 -6.03
CA PHE A 143 6.70 -15.69 -6.20
C PHE A 143 6.10 -16.90 -5.49
N ASP A 144 5.42 -16.67 -4.36
CA ASP A 144 4.75 -17.73 -3.63
C ASP A 144 3.54 -18.26 -4.41
N LEU A 145 2.84 -17.38 -5.14
CA LEU A 145 1.78 -17.77 -6.06
C LEU A 145 2.30 -18.64 -7.21
N SER A 146 3.43 -18.28 -7.83
CA SER A 146 4.05 -19.12 -8.88
C SER A 146 4.43 -20.51 -8.35
N LYS A 147 4.99 -20.58 -7.14
CA LYS A 147 5.31 -21.85 -6.47
C LYS A 147 4.05 -22.65 -6.13
N ALA A 148 3.01 -22.00 -5.60
CA ALA A 148 1.75 -22.67 -5.31
C ALA A 148 1.11 -23.25 -6.59
N PHE A 149 1.14 -22.48 -7.70
CA PHE A 149 0.66 -22.94 -8.99
C PHE A 149 1.47 -24.14 -9.51
N SER A 150 2.78 -24.21 -9.25
CA SER A 150 3.61 -25.36 -9.65
C SER A 150 3.19 -26.66 -8.95
N LEU A 151 2.67 -26.56 -7.73
CA LEU A 151 2.22 -27.70 -6.93
C LEU A 151 0.84 -28.23 -7.33
N LEU A 152 0.10 -27.53 -8.20
CA LEU A 152 -1.18 -28.04 -8.69
C LEU A 152 -1.00 -29.35 -9.44
N PRO A 153 -1.85 -30.37 -9.16
CA PRO A 153 -1.95 -31.57 -9.98
C PRO A 153 -2.17 -31.23 -11.46
N ILE A 154 -1.67 -32.08 -12.35
CA ILE A 154 -1.67 -31.81 -13.81
C ILE A 154 -3.07 -31.55 -14.35
N GLU A 155 -4.08 -32.28 -13.85
CA GLU A 155 -5.49 -32.13 -14.23
C GLU A 155 -6.06 -30.73 -13.96
N TYR A 156 -5.65 -30.09 -12.87
CA TYR A 156 -6.06 -28.72 -12.54
C TYR A 156 -5.21 -27.69 -13.27
N LYS A 157 -3.92 -27.98 -13.41
CA LYS A 157 -2.96 -27.09 -14.07
C LYS A 157 -3.31 -26.87 -15.54
N THR A 158 -3.68 -27.92 -16.28
CA THR A 158 -4.09 -27.81 -17.70
C THR A 158 -5.42 -27.10 -17.89
N ARG A 159 -6.26 -27.12 -16.85
CA ARG A 159 -7.54 -26.41 -16.76
C ARG A 159 -7.42 -25.04 -16.11
N SER A 160 -6.21 -24.52 -15.90
CA SER A 160 -6.00 -23.21 -15.29
C SER A 160 -5.02 -22.37 -16.09
N SER A 161 -5.24 -21.06 -16.12
CA SER A 161 -4.26 -20.08 -16.56
C SER A 161 -4.07 -19.04 -15.48
N LEU A 162 -2.88 -18.45 -15.38
CA LEU A 162 -2.60 -17.36 -14.46
C LEU A 162 -1.98 -16.20 -15.20
N ILE A 163 -2.52 -14.99 -15.01
CA ILE A 163 -1.89 -13.76 -15.46
C ILE A 163 -1.35 -13.04 -14.23
N MET A 164 -0.09 -12.64 -14.28
CA MET A 164 0.56 -11.87 -13.22
C MET A 164 1.04 -10.53 -13.79
N ALA A 165 0.25 -9.47 -13.60
CA ALA A 165 0.53 -8.16 -14.16
C ALA A 165 0.94 -7.15 -13.08
N GLY A 166 1.96 -6.36 -13.40
CA GLY A 166 2.55 -5.34 -12.54
C GLY A 166 4.03 -5.12 -12.85
N ASP A 167 4.63 -4.11 -12.24
CA ASP A 167 6.07 -3.81 -12.31
C ASP A 167 6.84 -4.49 -11.16
N GLY A 168 8.17 -4.40 -11.16
CA GLY A 168 9.02 -4.95 -10.09
C GLY A 168 10.02 -5.97 -10.60
N GLU A 169 10.13 -7.10 -9.91
CA GLU A 169 11.15 -8.14 -10.14
C GLU A 169 10.74 -9.09 -11.29
N ILE A 170 10.37 -8.53 -12.45
CA ILE A 170 9.83 -9.29 -13.59
C ILE A 170 10.80 -10.33 -14.13
N GLU A 171 12.07 -9.96 -14.30
CA GLU A 171 13.10 -10.87 -14.81
C GLU A 171 13.28 -12.07 -13.88
N GLN A 172 13.35 -11.82 -12.57
CA GLN A 172 13.46 -12.87 -11.56
C GLN A 172 12.22 -13.77 -11.56
N ALA A 173 11.03 -13.19 -11.70
CA ALA A 173 9.78 -13.95 -11.82
C ALA A 173 9.78 -14.83 -13.08
N GLY A 174 10.20 -14.29 -14.23
CA GLY A 174 10.32 -15.03 -15.48
C GLY A 174 11.30 -16.19 -15.39
N ASN A 175 12.46 -15.98 -14.76
CA ASN A 175 13.43 -17.05 -14.50
C ASN A 175 12.84 -18.15 -13.61
N LEU A 176 12.09 -17.79 -12.57
CA LEU A 176 11.39 -18.79 -11.74
C LEU A 176 10.37 -19.59 -12.56
N LEU A 177 9.59 -18.95 -13.44
CA LEU A 177 8.63 -19.67 -14.28
C LEU A 177 9.30 -20.69 -15.20
N LYS A 178 10.47 -20.34 -15.77
CA LYS A 178 11.29 -21.27 -16.56
C LYS A 178 11.73 -22.46 -15.72
N THR A 179 12.30 -22.21 -14.54
CA THR A 179 12.75 -23.29 -13.64
C THR A 179 11.62 -24.22 -13.22
N LEU A 180 10.40 -23.69 -13.07
CA LEU A 180 9.22 -24.47 -12.68
C LEU A 180 8.44 -25.05 -13.88
N ASN A 181 8.89 -24.82 -15.12
CA ASN A 181 8.20 -25.21 -16.36
C ASN A 181 6.75 -24.68 -16.45
N LEU A 182 6.55 -23.42 -16.09
CA LEU A 182 5.22 -22.78 -16.00
C LEU A 182 4.91 -21.77 -17.11
N GLU A 183 5.81 -21.55 -18.05
CA GLU A 183 5.67 -20.53 -19.10
C GLU A 183 4.42 -20.71 -19.98
N ASN A 184 3.94 -21.95 -20.12
CA ASN A 184 2.72 -22.26 -20.87
C ASN A 184 1.42 -21.99 -20.09
N TYR A 185 1.51 -21.79 -18.77
CA TYR A 185 0.36 -21.62 -17.88
C TYR A 185 0.28 -20.22 -17.28
N ILE A 186 1.44 -19.56 -17.10
CA ILE A 186 1.55 -18.28 -16.41
C ILE A 186 2.08 -17.21 -17.36
N LYS A 187 1.32 -16.13 -17.55
CA LYS A 187 1.75 -14.96 -18.34
C LYS A 187 2.22 -13.83 -17.42
N LEU A 188 3.36 -13.23 -17.76
CA LEU A 188 3.93 -12.05 -17.10
C LEU A 188 3.98 -10.86 -18.09
N PRO A 189 2.85 -10.18 -18.36
CA PRO A 189 2.83 -9.04 -19.29
C PRO A 189 3.59 -7.80 -18.80
N GLY A 190 4.06 -7.79 -17.55
CA GLY A 190 4.66 -6.61 -16.93
C GLY A 190 3.60 -5.58 -16.53
N TRP A 191 3.99 -4.30 -16.51
CA TRP A 191 3.06 -3.21 -16.23
C TRP A 191 2.02 -3.08 -17.33
N ILE A 192 0.74 -3.02 -16.95
CA ILE A 192 -0.38 -2.80 -17.86
C ILE A 192 -1.04 -1.46 -17.51
N GLY A 193 -1.43 -0.69 -18.54
CA GLY A 193 -2.18 0.56 -18.35
C GLY A 193 -3.62 0.32 -17.90
N SER A 194 -4.29 1.38 -17.47
CA SER A 194 -5.68 1.37 -16.96
C SER A 194 -6.66 0.64 -17.88
N ASP A 195 -6.54 0.84 -19.18
CA ASP A 195 -7.52 0.31 -20.14
C ASP A 195 -7.41 -1.21 -20.28
N LYS A 196 -6.20 -1.77 -20.11
CA LYS A 196 -5.97 -3.21 -20.10
C LYS A 196 -6.22 -3.84 -18.72
N HIS A 197 -6.18 -3.04 -17.66
CA HIS A 197 -6.44 -3.49 -16.30
C HIS A 197 -7.90 -3.95 -16.14
N ASP A 198 -8.85 -3.15 -16.63
CA ASP A 198 -10.28 -3.45 -16.46
C ASP A 198 -10.71 -4.67 -17.29
N ILE A 199 -10.10 -4.87 -18.46
CA ILE A 199 -10.30 -6.08 -19.29
C ILE A 199 -9.86 -7.35 -18.57
N LEU A 200 -8.85 -7.29 -17.70
CA LEU A 200 -8.43 -8.47 -16.93
C LEU A 200 -9.38 -8.77 -15.76
N LEU A 201 -10.17 -7.79 -15.32
CA LEU A 201 -11.10 -7.94 -14.20
C LEU A 201 -12.49 -8.49 -14.60
N THR A 202 -12.80 -8.45 -15.90
CA THR A 202 -14.01 -9.00 -16.52
C THR A 202 -13.79 -10.46 -16.93
#